data_AF-A0A7S1N579-F1
#
_entry.id   AF-A0A7S1N579-F1
#
_cell.length_a   1.000
_cell.length_b   1.000
_cell.length_c   1.000
_cell.angle_alpha   90.00
_cell.angle_beta   90.00
_cell.angle_gamma   90.00
#
_symmetry.space_group_name_H-M   'P 1'
#
loop_
_entity.id
_entity.type
_entity.pdbx_description
1 polymer ?
#
loop_
_entity_poly.entity_id
_entity_poly.type
_entity_poly.pdbx_seq_one_letter_code
_entity_poly.pdbx_strand_id
1 'polypeptide(L)'
;ELAGYEVDRLLGLQMVPPTTWVRLKLTVLRQAVEASSDAEYLRWLENTFFKAVDALGLVQVDAQGERSVMASAQLWVTDVHPLDYTVYAVKASWPDYLTGAQPLPTKPDTLAALPMLSDMSLFDFVIGNPDRQWDRNVYVAGGCTKRCRRSHRTGRAHEGSPTMVLVDQGSAFYRDGNPSPNPVTASIESPPPVFCMFRKRTVTRLKALQNRLATRLEEQLPRPVGSQLGN
;
A
#
# COMPACT_ATOMS: atom_id res chain seq x y z
N GLU A 1 6.18 1.98 3.06
CA GLU A 1 6.45 1.95 1.60
C GLU A 1 6.97 0.63 1.05
N LEU A 2 8.27 0.31 1.14
CA LEU A 2 8.81 -0.90 0.46
C LEU A 2 8.10 -2.19 0.87
N ALA A 3 7.92 -2.43 2.16
CA ALA A 3 7.23 -3.63 2.63
C ALA A 3 5.80 -3.72 2.09
N GLY A 4 5.13 -2.57 1.90
CA GLY A 4 3.82 -2.51 1.27
C GLY A 4 3.87 -2.95 -0.20
N TYR A 5 4.86 -2.49 -0.97
CA TYR A 5 5.09 -2.96 -2.34
C TYR A 5 5.38 -4.47 -2.40
N GLU A 6 6.24 -4.98 -1.52
CA GLU A 6 6.56 -6.41 -1.48
C GLU A 6 5.33 -7.27 -1.15
N VAL A 7 4.51 -6.85 -0.18
CA VAL A 7 3.25 -7.54 0.14
C VAL A 7 2.27 -7.48 -1.03
N ASP A 8 2.14 -6.34 -1.72
CA ASP A 8 1.33 -6.20 -2.92
C ASP A 8 1.73 -7.21 -4.02
N ARG A 9 3.03 -7.39 -4.25
CA ARG A 9 3.57 -8.38 -5.18
C ARG A 9 3.33 -9.82 -4.69
N LEU A 10 3.52 -10.09 -3.40
CA LEU A 10 3.26 -11.39 -2.80
C LEU A 10 1.79 -11.80 -2.95
N LEU A 11 0.86 -10.88 -2.73
CA LEU A 11 -0.58 -11.06 -2.88
C LEU A 11 -1.05 -11.02 -4.35
N GLY A 12 -0.20 -10.57 -5.28
CA GLY A 12 -0.52 -10.49 -6.72
C GLY A 12 -1.57 -9.44 -7.06
N LEU A 13 -1.68 -8.38 -6.26
CA LEU A 13 -2.70 -7.33 -6.40
C LEU A 13 -2.35 -6.34 -7.51
N GLN A 14 -1.05 -6.02 -7.60
CA GLN A 14 -0.47 -5.12 -8.58
C GLN A 14 -0.95 -3.67 -8.49
N MET A 15 -1.22 -3.18 -7.29
CA MET A 15 -1.76 -1.83 -7.03
C MET A 15 -0.75 -0.86 -6.44
N VAL A 16 0.31 -1.34 -5.80
CA VAL A 16 1.35 -0.45 -5.26
C VAL A 16 2.43 -0.21 -6.33
N PRO A 17 2.83 1.04 -6.61
CA PRO A 17 3.89 1.33 -7.57
C PRO A 17 5.22 0.70 -7.16
N PRO A 18 6.08 0.31 -8.12
CA PRO A 18 7.40 -0.23 -7.82
C PRO A 18 8.17 0.66 -6.86
N THR A 19 8.61 0.06 -5.76
CA THR A 19 9.31 0.76 -4.69
C THR A 19 10.59 0.00 -4.37
N THR A 20 11.67 0.71 -4.09
CA THR A 20 12.96 0.12 -3.67
C THR A 20 13.58 0.96 -2.56
N TRP A 21 14.52 0.37 -1.82
CA TRP A 21 15.43 1.16 -0.99
C TRP A 21 16.49 1.83 -1.85
N VAL A 22 16.81 3.07 -1.49
CA VAL A 22 17.95 3.81 -2.01
C VAL A 22 18.73 4.40 -0.85
N ARG A 23 20.05 4.48 -1.02
CA ARG A 23 20.91 5.27 -0.15
C ARG A 23 21.01 6.68 -0.73
N LEU A 24 20.45 7.66 -0.03
CA LEU A 24 20.49 9.06 -0.44
C LEU A 24 21.62 9.78 0.28
N LYS A 25 22.56 10.32 -0.49
CA LYS A 25 23.59 11.22 0.03
C LYS A 25 22.95 12.53 0.47
N LEU A 26 23.24 12.97 1.69
CA LEU A 26 22.66 14.20 2.23
C LEU A 26 23.12 15.43 1.45
N THR A 27 24.33 15.38 0.88
CA THR A 27 24.87 16.42 -0.01
C THR A 27 24.04 16.58 -1.28
N VAL A 28 23.70 15.46 -1.94
CA VAL A 28 22.86 15.45 -3.14
C VAL A 28 21.46 15.96 -2.83
N LEU A 29 20.88 15.56 -1.70
CA LEU A 29 19.57 16.03 -1.27
C LEU A 29 19.56 17.54 -1.04
N ARG A 30 20.58 18.08 -0.35
CA ARG A 30 20.74 19.53 -0.15
C ARG A 30 20.85 20.27 -1.48
N GLN A 31 21.75 19.83 -2.36
CA GLN A 31 21.96 20.45 -3.67
C GLN A 31 20.69 20.46 -4.52
N ALA A 32 19.90 19.38 -4.49
CA ALA A 32 18.64 19.31 -5.22
C ALA A 32 17.61 20.32 -4.71
N VAL A 33 17.53 20.54 -3.39
CA VAL A 33 16.63 21.53 -2.78
C VAL A 33 17.11 22.96 -3.00
N GLU A 34 18.43 23.20 -2.91
CA GLU A 34 19.00 24.51 -3.27
C GLU A 34 18.70 24.87 -4.72
N ALA A 35 18.81 23.90 -5.64
CA ALA A 35 18.50 24.09 -7.05
C ALA A 35 17.01 24.36 -7.33
N SER A 36 16.08 23.93 -6.46
CA SER A 36 14.65 24.22 -6.64
C SER A 36 14.27 25.66 -6.25
N SER A 37 15.19 26.42 -5.64
CA SER A 37 14.97 27.79 -5.14
C SER A 37 13.83 27.90 -4.10
N ASP A 38 13.48 26.81 -3.43
CA ASP A 38 12.47 26.80 -2.37
C ASP A 38 13.12 27.03 -1.00
N ALA A 39 13.18 28.30 -0.60
CA ALA A 39 13.81 28.71 0.65
C ALA A 39 13.09 28.17 1.90
N GLU A 40 11.78 27.92 1.82
CA GLU A 40 11.04 27.34 2.94
C GLU A 40 11.37 25.86 3.09
N TYR A 41 11.39 25.12 1.98
CA TYR A 41 11.75 23.72 1.98
C TYR A 41 13.20 23.49 2.41
N LEU A 42 14.12 24.36 2.00
CA LEU A 42 15.51 24.32 2.48
C LEU A 42 15.60 24.53 4.00
N ARG A 43 14.85 25.50 4.55
CA ARG A 43 14.80 25.72 6.01
C ARG A 43 14.24 24.51 6.75
N TRP A 44 13.20 23.87 6.23
CA TRP A 44 12.66 22.63 6.81
C TRP A 44 13.68 21.49 6.73
N LEU A 45 14.35 21.33 5.59
CA LEU A 45 15.36 20.28 5.39
C LEU A 45 16.49 20.41 6.44
N GLU A 46 17.02 21.63 6.61
CA GLU A 46 18.11 21.89 7.55
C GLU A 46 17.67 21.82 9.02
N ASN A 47 16.54 22.45 9.36
CA ASN A 47 16.14 22.61 10.75
C ASN A 47 15.32 21.46 11.30
N THR A 48 14.72 20.65 10.44
CA THR A 48 13.83 19.56 10.85
C THR A 48 14.41 18.23 10.39
N PHE A 49 14.56 18.03 9.08
CA PHE A 49 14.92 16.72 8.55
C PHE A 49 16.32 16.27 8.98
N PHE A 50 17.37 17.06 8.69
CA PHE A 50 18.75 16.68 9.02
C PHE A 50 18.96 16.52 10.53
N LYS A 51 18.39 17.41 11.35
CA LYS A 51 18.45 17.27 12.81
C LYS A 51 17.73 16.01 13.30
N ALA A 52 16.58 15.68 12.73
CA ALA A 52 15.82 14.50 13.12
C ALA A 52 16.56 13.20 12.77
N VAL A 53 17.09 13.08 11.55
CA VAL A 53 17.81 11.86 11.14
C VAL A 53 19.11 11.65 11.93
N ASP A 54 19.78 12.75 12.33
CA ASP A 54 20.92 12.68 13.24
C ASP A 54 20.51 12.23 14.64
N ALA A 55 19.49 12.85 15.23
CA ALA A 55 19.00 12.51 16.56
C ALA A 55 18.50 11.06 16.67
N LEU A 56 17.93 10.52 15.58
CA LEU A 56 17.45 9.15 15.49
C LEU A 56 18.57 8.14 15.13
N GLY A 57 19.81 8.59 14.90
CA GLY A 57 20.93 7.71 14.54
C GLY A 57 20.75 7.03 13.18
N LEU A 58 20.02 7.66 12.25
CA LEU A 58 19.71 7.09 10.94
C LEU A 58 20.77 7.42 9.88
N VAL A 59 21.72 8.29 10.21
CA VAL A 59 22.81 8.69 9.30
C VAL A 59 23.90 7.64 9.27
N GLN A 60 24.23 7.20 8.06
CA GLN A 60 25.36 6.34 7.75
C GLN A 60 26.48 7.17 7.16
N VAL A 61 27.70 6.95 7.64
CA VAL A 61 28.92 7.61 7.15
C VAL A 61 29.78 6.57 6.45
N ASP A 62 30.18 6.84 5.21
CA ASP A 62 31.10 5.96 4.49
C ASP A 62 32.57 6.24 4.80
N ALA A 63 33.48 5.47 4.20
CA ALA A 63 34.91 5.58 4.43
C ALA A 63 35.51 6.94 3.98
N GLN A 64 34.80 7.68 3.13
CA GLN A 64 35.18 8.99 2.64
C GLN A 64 34.58 10.13 3.49
N GLY A 65 33.84 9.78 4.55
CA GLY A 65 33.15 10.75 5.41
C GLY A 65 31.81 11.24 4.84
N GLU A 66 31.32 10.66 3.74
CA GLU A 66 30.07 11.08 3.12
C GLU A 66 28.88 10.57 3.94
N ARG A 67 27.97 11.51 4.25
CA ARG A 67 26.78 11.24 5.07
C ARG A 67 25.60 10.85 4.18
N SER A 68 24.90 9.79 4.55
CA SER A 68 23.74 9.29 3.81
C SER A 68 22.65 8.75 4.72
N VAL A 69 21.44 8.67 4.19
CA VAL A 69 20.29 8.04 4.84
C VAL A 69 19.67 7.00 3.91
N MET A 70 19.05 5.99 4.49
CA MET A 70 18.22 5.05 3.73
C MET A 70 16.83 5.66 3.54
N ALA A 71 16.33 5.61 2.31
CA ALA A 71 14.98 6.04 1.97
C ALA A 71 14.32 5.07 0.99
N SER A 72 12.99 5.05 0.96
CA SER A 72 12.26 4.38 -0.10
C SER A 72 12.13 5.31 -1.32
N ALA A 73 12.49 4.83 -2.50
CA ALA A 73 12.20 5.46 -3.78
C ALA A 73 11.06 4.69 -4.47
N GLN A 74 10.01 5.41 -4.85
CA GLN A 74 8.84 4.85 -5.54
C GLN A 74 8.74 5.45 -6.94
N LEU A 75 8.48 4.60 -7.94
CA LEU A 75 8.28 5.07 -9.31
C LEU A 75 7.00 5.90 -9.42
N TRP A 76 7.13 7.05 -10.08
CA TRP A 76 5.99 7.89 -10.42
C TRP A 76 5.10 7.20 -11.45
N VAL A 77 3.80 7.15 -11.20
CA VAL A 77 2.81 6.59 -12.13
C VAL A 77 2.16 7.72 -12.92
N THR A 78 2.06 7.57 -14.24
CA THR A 78 1.41 8.54 -15.13
C THR A 78 -0.06 8.21 -15.35
N ASP A 79 -0.85 9.18 -15.82
CA ASP A 79 -2.29 9.02 -16.09
C ASP A 79 -3.09 8.50 -14.88
N VAL A 80 -2.70 8.92 -13.68
CA VAL A 80 -3.42 8.63 -12.45
C VAL A 80 -4.41 9.74 -12.11
N HIS A 81 -5.59 9.35 -11.67
CA HIS A 81 -6.67 10.24 -11.26
C HIS A 81 -7.15 9.83 -9.86
N PRO A 82 -7.51 10.78 -8.98
CA PRO A 82 -8.10 10.41 -7.69
C PRO A 82 -9.37 9.58 -7.92
N LEU A 83 -9.59 8.58 -7.06
CA LEU A 83 -10.66 7.57 -7.22
C LEU A 83 -12.02 8.18 -7.60
N ASP A 84 -12.39 9.29 -6.98
CA ASP A 84 -13.69 9.98 -7.15
C ASP A 84 -13.99 10.51 -8.53
N TYR A 85 -12.95 10.72 -9.32
CA TYR A 85 -13.07 11.26 -10.66
C TYR A 85 -13.04 10.16 -11.73
N THR A 86 -12.95 8.90 -11.31
CA THR A 86 -12.74 7.76 -12.20
C THR A 86 -14.01 6.92 -12.38
N VAL A 87 -13.95 5.94 -13.28
CA VAL A 87 -15.02 4.94 -13.44
C VAL A 87 -15.25 4.11 -12.18
N TYR A 88 -14.29 4.07 -11.26
CA TYR A 88 -14.41 3.38 -9.97
C TYR A 88 -14.88 4.27 -8.83
N ALA A 89 -15.32 5.50 -9.12
CA ALA A 89 -15.89 6.39 -8.11
C ALA A 89 -17.11 5.73 -7.43
N VAL A 90 -16.99 5.44 -6.13
CA VAL A 90 -18.11 4.92 -5.33
C VAL A 90 -18.61 6.02 -4.41
N LYS A 91 -19.85 6.44 -4.64
CA LYS A 91 -20.50 7.51 -3.88
C LYS A 91 -20.93 6.97 -2.50
N ALA A 92 -20.07 7.11 -1.50
CA ALA A 92 -20.35 6.96 -0.08
C ALA A 92 -21.26 5.76 0.31
N SER A 93 -20.73 4.53 0.19
CA SER A 93 -21.22 3.32 0.90
C SER A 93 -20.41 2.06 0.54
N TRP A 94 -19.16 2.20 0.09
CA TRP A 94 -18.41 1.02 -0.33
C TRP A 94 -18.15 0.01 0.79
N PRO A 95 -17.87 0.41 2.06
CA PRO A 95 -17.77 -0.54 3.15
C PRO A 95 -19.07 -1.34 3.26
N ASP A 96 -20.22 -0.67 3.15
CA ASP A 96 -21.55 -1.29 3.23
C ASP A 96 -21.80 -2.32 2.12
N TYR A 97 -21.29 -2.10 0.91
CA TYR A 97 -21.35 -3.09 -0.17
C TYR A 97 -20.47 -4.30 0.11
N LEU A 98 -19.32 -4.12 0.76
CA LEU A 98 -18.43 -5.23 1.11
C LEU A 98 -18.93 -6.00 2.33
N THR A 99 -19.63 -5.32 3.23
CA THR A 99 -20.22 -5.88 4.46
C THR A 99 -21.62 -6.50 4.24
N GLY A 100 -22.19 -6.35 3.05
CA GLY A 100 -23.56 -6.79 2.74
C GLY A 100 -24.65 -5.95 3.43
N ALA A 101 -24.29 -4.85 4.08
CA ALA A 101 -25.23 -3.89 4.66
C ALA A 101 -26.05 -3.15 3.59
N GLN A 102 -25.56 -3.14 2.34
CA GLN A 102 -26.31 -2.66 1.18
C GLN A 102 -26.38 -3.70 0.06
N PRO A 103 -27.49 -3.76 -0.70
CA PRO A 103 -27.57 -4.59 -1.91
C PRO A 103 -26.50 -4.16 -2.92
N LEU A 104 -26.03 -5.09 -3.73
CA LEU A 104 -25.03 -4.78 -4.77
C LEU A 104 -25.51 -3.66 -5.70
N PRO A 105 -24.62 -2.73 -6.09
CA PRO A 105 -24.98 -1.65 -6.99
C PRO A 105 -25.39 -2.19 -8.35
N THR A 106 -26.45 -1.63 -8.93
CA THR A 106 -26.95 -2.01 -10.26
C THR A 106 -26.17 -1.35 -11.40
N LYS A 107 -25.39 -0.30 -11.09
CA LYS A 107 -24.56 0.39 -12.09
C LYS A 107 -23.31 -0.45 -12.40
N PRO A 108 -23.07 -0.83 -13.66
CA PRO A 108 -21.95 -1.69 -14.03
C PRO A 108 -20.58 -1.17 -13.57
N ASP A 109 -20.35 0.14 -13.71
CA ASP A 109 -19.07 0.76 -13.33
C ASP A 109 -18.81 0.68 -11.82
N THR A 110 -19.85 0.94 -11.01
CA THR A 110 -19.78 0.83 -9.55
C THR A 110 -19.60 -0.63 -9.12
N LEU A 111 -20.30 -1.56 -9.79
CA LEU A 111 -20.13 -2.99 -9.57
C LEU A 111 -18.71 -3.47 -9.91
N ALA A 112 -18.09 -2.92 -10.95
CA ALA A 112 -16.72 -3.24 -11.35
C ALA A 112 -15.65 -2.69 -10.39
N ALA A 113 -15.98 -1.68 -9.57
CA ALA A 113 -15.08 -1.14 -8.56
C ALA A 113 -14.97 -2.05 -7.32
N LEU A 114 -16.05 -2.74 -6.96
CA LEU A 114 -16.15 -3.53 -5.73
C LEU A 114 -15.05 -4.60 -5.57
N PRO A 115 -14.68 -5.37 -6.61
CA PRO A 115 -13.57 -6.31 -6.50
C PRO A 115 -12.21 -5.65 -6.23
N MET A 116 -12.00 -4.41 -6.68
CA MET A 116 -10.76 -3.67 -6.40
C MET A 116 -10.75 -3.14 -4.97
N LEU A 117 -11.88 -2.62 -4.49
CA LEU A 117 -12.04 -2.12 -3.12
C LEU A 117 -11.94 -3.25 -2.09
N SER A 118 -12.43 -4.44 -2.43
CA SER A 118 -12.22 -5.65 -1.62
C SER A 118 -10.73 -5.96 -1.47
N ASP A 119 -9.99 -5.98 -2.57
CA ASP A 119 -8.56 -6.26 -2.53
C ASP A 119 -7.76 -5.16 -1.82
N MET A 120 -8.16 -3.89 -1.93
CA MET A 120 -7.60 -2.78 -1.16
C MET A 120 -7.83 -2.98 0.35
N SER A 121 -9.06 -3.31 0.75
CA SER A 121 -9.40 -3.55 2.16
C SER A 121 -8.59 -4.70 2.75
N LEU A 122 -8.46 -5.79 1.99
CA LEU A 122 -7.63 -6.92 2.38
C LEU A 122 -6.15 -6.54 2.46
N PHE A 123 -5.65 -5.77 1.49
CA PHE A 123 -4.26 -5.30 1.50
C PHE A 123 -3.96 -4.49 2.75
N ASP A 124 -4.76 -3.46 3.04
CA ASP A 124 -4.58 -2.62 4.22
C ASP A 124 -4.74 -3.41 5.53
N PHE A 125 -5.62 -4.42 5.55
CA PHE A 125 -5.72 -5.38 6.65
C PHE A 125 -4.42 -6.16 6.86
N VAL A 126 -3.84 -6.72 5.79
CA VAL A 126 -2.61 -7.52 5.86
C VAL A 126 -1.39 -6.69 6.29
N ILE A 127 -1.27 -5.45 5.80
CA ILE A 127 -0.13 -4.58 6.15
C ILE A 127 -0.36 -3.74 7.40
N GLY A 128 -1.58 -3.79 7.97
CA GLY A 128 -1.97 -2.99 9.13
C GLY A 128 -1.88 -1.48 8.87
N ASN A 129 -2.40 -1.01 7.72
CA ASN A 129 -2.41 0.42 7.38
C ASN A 129 -3.71 1.09 7.84
N PRO A 130 -3.70 1.92 8.90
CA PRO A 130 -4.91 2.56 9.42
C PRO A 130 -5.30 3.84 8.66
N ASP A 131 -4.43 4.37 7.80
CA ASP A 131 -4.60 5.70 7.21
C ASP A 131 -5.10 5.66 5.76
N ARG A 132 -5.82 4.60 5.37
CA ARG A 132 -6.41 4.53 4.01
C ARG A 132 -7.56 5.52 3.89
N GLN A 133 -7.42 6.50 3.00
CA GLN A 133 -8.43 7.51 2.71
C GLN A 133 -8.70 7.56 1.20
N TRP A 134 -9.97 7.31 0.84
CA TRP A 134 -10.47 7.19 -0.53
C TRP A 134 -10.16 8.38 -1.44
N ASP A 135 -10.11 9.59 -0.87
CA ASP A 135 -9.92 10.87 -1.57
C ASP A 135 -8.45 11.36 -1.57
N ARG A 136 -7.53 10.66 -0.89
CA ARG A 136 -6.13 11.12 -0.72
C ARG A 136 -5.08 10.16 -1.23
N ASN A 137 -5.19 8.88 -0.89
CA ASN A 137 -4.14 7.89 -1.15
C ASN A 137 -4.61 6.69 -1.99
N VAL A 138 -5.77 6.85 -2.65
CA VAL A 138 -6.33 5.91 -3.61
C VAL A 138 -6.53 6.59 -4.94
N TYR A 139 -5.86 6.07 -5.95
CA TYR A 139 -5.89 6.58 -7.31
C TYR A 139 -6.28 5.46 -8.27
N VAL A 140 -6.58 5.83 -9.51
CA VAL A 140 -6.77 4.89 -10.61
C VAL A 140 -5.92 5.35 -11.78
N ALA A 141 -5.07 4.46 -12.28
CA ALA A 141 -4.38 4.64 -13.55
C ALA A 141 -5.39 4.40 -14.69
N GLY A 142 -5.55 5.37 -15.57
CA GLY A 142 -6.60 5.40 -16.59
C GLY A 142 -8.00 5.60 -16.00
N GLY A 143 -9.02 5.14 -16.72
CA GLY A 143 -10.40 5.14 -16.24
C GLY A 143 -11.00 6.52 -15.99
N CYS A 144 -10.45 7.56 -16.63
CA CYS A 144 -10.93 8.92 -16.43
C CYS A 144 -12.35 9.11 -16.98
N THR A 145 -13.23 9.69 -16.16
CA THR A 145 -14.58 10.11 -16.58
C THR A 145 -14.55 11.55 -17.10
N LYS A 146 -15.70 12.06 -17.59
CA LYS A 146 -15.86 13.47 -18.01
C LYS A 146 -15.50 14.52 -16.93
N ARG A 147 -15.31 14.09 -15.67
CA ARG A 147 -15.03 14.94 -14.52
C ARG A 147 -13.56 15.09 -14.17
N CYS A 148 -12.67 14.19 -14.60
CA CYS A 148 -11.25 14.44 -14.42
C CYS A 148 -10.79 15.44 -15.47
N ARG A 149 -10.12 16.50 -15.01
CA ARG A 149 -9.29 17.29 -15.91
C ARG A 149 -8.21 16.35 -16.41
N ARG A 150 -8.18 16.05 -17.72
CA ARG A 150 -7.01 15.40 -18.32
C ARG A 150 -5.79 16.18 -17.85
N SER A 151 -4.93 15.54 -17.06
CA SER A 151 -3.73 16.22 -16.60
C SER A 151 -2.93 16.55 -17.86
N HIS A 152 -2.73 17.83 -18.11
CA HIS A 152 -2.03 18.36 -19.28
C HIS A 152 -0.51 18.07 -19.25
N ARG A 153 -0.06 17.07 -18.49
CA ARG A 153 1.36 16.78 -18.29
C ARG A 153 1.73 15.48 -18.99
N THR A 154 2.19 15.61 -20.23
CA THR A 154 3.28 14.86 -20.91
C THR A 154 3.40 13.32 -20.77
N GLY A 155 2.50 12.66 -20.06
CA GLY A 155 2.51 11.22 -19.81
C GLY A 155 1.74 10.47 -20.88
N ARG A 156 2.21 9.26 -21.17
CA ARG A 156 1.50 8.31 -22.03
C ARG A 156 0.18 7.94 -21.34
N ALA A 157 -0.91 7.90 -22.11
CA ALA A 157 -2.19 7.39 -21.62
C ALA A 157 -2.01 5.95 -21.12
N HIS A 158 -2.70 5.59 -20.04
CA HIS A 158 -2.69 4.23 -19.53
C HIS A 158 -3.29 3.29 -20.57
N GLU A 159 -2.52 2.28 -20.99
CA GLU A 159 -2.98 1.28 -21.95
C GLU A 159 -3.69 0.14 -21.20
N GLY A 160 -4.94 -0.15 -21.59
CA GLY A 160 -5.72 -1.27 -21.06
C GLY A 160 -6.78 -0.87 -20.02
N SER A 161 -7.20 -1.85 -19.23
CA SER A 161 -8.24 -1.66 -18.21
C SER A 161 -7.74 -0.73 -17.09
N PRO A 162 -8.61 0.12 -16.53
CA PRO A 162 -8.25 0.97 -15.39
C PRO A 162 -7.75 0.13 -14.21
N THR A 163 -6.73 0.59 -13.52
CA THR A 163 -6.09 -0.15 -12.41
C THR A 163 -5.99 0.75 -11.18
N MET A 164 -6.44 0.25 -10.03
CA MET A 164 -6.29 0.95 -8.76
C MET A 164 -4.82 1.07 -8.38
N VAL A 165 -4.42 2.27 -7.95
CA VAL A 165 -3.07 2.61 -7.51
C VAL A 165 -3.14 3.06 -6.06
N LEU A 166 -2.46 2.34 -5.17
CA LEU A 166 -2.41 2.62 -3.74
C LEU A 166 -1.07 3.26 -3.41
N VAL A 167 -1.11 4.49 -2.92
CA VAL A 167 0.08 5.22 -2.45
C VAL A 167 0.02 5.41 -0.94
N ASP A 168 1.10 5.96 -0.38
CA ASP A 168 1.22 6.30 1.03
C ASP A 168 0.97 5.12 1.97
N GLN A 169 1.93 4.18 1.91
CA GLN A 169 2.00 3.03 2.82
C GLN A 169 2.94 3.33 3.99
N GLY A 170 3.14 4.61 4.30
CA GLY A 170 4.02 5.08 5.37
C GLY A 170 3.53 4.60 6.73
N SER A 171 2.22 4.62 6.95
CA SER A 171 1.53 4.28 8.22
C SER A 171 1.36 2.77 8.47
N ALA A 172 1.93 1.91 7.62
CA ALA A 172 1.82 0.45 7.73
C ALA A 172 2.94 -0.18 8.57
N PHE A 173 2.73 -1.41 9.07
CA PHE A 173 3.69 -2.21 9.85
C PHE A 173 4.16 -1.57 11.17
N TYR A 174 3.40 -0.61 11.72
CA TYR A 174 3.61 -0.15 13.09
C TYR A 174 2.92 -1.09 14.10
N ARG A 175 3.43 -1.08 15.33
CA ARG A 175 3.12 -2.07 16.39
C ARG A 175 1.65 -2.16 16.77
N ASP A 176 0.87 -1.10 16.52
CA ASP A 176 -0.53 -0.95 16.92
C ASP A 176 -1.51 -0.95 15.74
N GLY A 177 -1.04 -1.32 14.53
CA GLY A 177 -1.78 -1.16 13.27
C GLY A 177 -2.99 -2.08 13.11
N ASN A 178 -4.00 -1.95 13.98
CA ASN A 178 -5.36 -2.37 13.63
C ASN A 178 -5.86 -1.36 12.59
N PRO A 179 -6.04 -1.76 11.32
CA PRO A 179 -6.57 -0.85 10.33
C PRO A 179 -8.06 -0.71 10.66
N SER A 180 -8.40 0.28 11.46
CA SER A 180 -9.78 0.61 11.77
C SER A 180 -10.00 2.09 11.44
N PRO A 181 -11.02 2.43 10.65
CA PRO A 181 -12.09 1.54 10.14
C PRO A 181 -11.69 0.75 8.88
N ASN A 182 -11.67 -0.59 8.96
CA ASN A 182 -11.52 -1.50 7.81
C ASN A 182 -12.62 -2.59 7.85
N PRO A 183 -13.30 -2.87 6.73
CA PRO A 183 -14.36 -3.88 6.68
C PRO A 183 -13.94 -5.30 7.05
N VAL A 184 -12.69 -5.68 6.78
CA VAL A 184 -12.14 -7.01 7.15
C VAL A 184 -11.97 -7.09 8.66
N THR A 185 -11.38 -6.06 9.27
CA THR A 185 -11.28 -5.94 10.74
C THR A 185 -12.67 -6.04 11.38
N ALA A 186 -13.62 -5.20 10.94
CA ALA A 186 -14.98 -5.18 11.48
C ALA A 186 -15.67 -6.56 11.36
N SER A 187 -15.43 -7.27 10.26
CA SER A 187 -15.95 -8.61 10.01
C SER A 187 -15.35 -9.70 10.91
N ILE A 188 -14.13 -9.52 11.40
CA ILE A 188 -13.49 -10.45 12.34
C ILE A 188 -13.97 -10.18 13.76
N GLU A 189 -14.14 -8.91 14.12
CA GLU A 189 -14.54 -8.47 15.46
C GLU A 189 -16.04 -8.65 15.73
N SER A 190 -16.89 -8.67 14.71
CA SER A 190 -18.36 -8.77 14.84
C SER A 190 -18.94 -9.97 14.09
N PRO A 191 -19.30 -11.08 14.77
CA PRO A 191 -20.01 -12.20 14.16
C PRO A 191 -21.53 -11.89 13.98
N PRO A 192 -22.17 -12.31 12.87
CA PRO A 192 -21.60 -13.05 11.75
C PRO A 192 -20.72 -12.15 10.85
N PRO A 193 -19.72 -12.73 10.16
CA PRO A 193 -18.81 -11.97 9.32
C PRO A 193 -19.58 -11.22 8.24
N VAL A 194 -19.32 -9.93 8.15
CA VAL A 194 -19.99 -9.05 7.20
C VAL A 194 -19.23 -8.98 5.87
N PHE A 195 -17.90 -9.12 5.87
CA PHE A 195 -17.08 -9.03 4.65
C PHE A 195 -17.08 -10.32 3.85
N CYS A 196 -17.82 -10.35 2.73
CA CYS A 196 -18.10 -11.60 2.00
C CYS A 196 -17.74 -11.62 0.51
N MET A 197 -17.15 -10.56 -0.04
CA MET A 197 -16.88 -10.45 -1.48
C MET A 197 -15.40 -10.58 -1.83
N PHE A 198 -15.05 -11.76 -2.34
CA PHE A 198 -13.73 -12.24 -2.78
C PHE A 198 -13.42 -12.05 -4.26
N ARG A 199 -12.30 -11.42 -4.67
CA ARG A 199 -11.72 -11.78 -5.98
C ARG A 199 -11.16 -13.20 -5.93
N LYS A 200 -11.62 -14.06 -6.86
CA LYS A 200 -11.13 -15.45 -6.97
C LYS A 200 -9.61 -15.52 -6.97
N ARG A 201 -8.94 -14.67 -7.77
CA ARG A 201 -7.46 -14.62 -7.87
C ARG A 201 -6.81 -14.38 -6.51
N THR A 202 -7.38 -13.49 -5.72
CA THR A 202 -6.88 -13.05 -4.41
C THR A 202 -7.04 -14.16 -3.39
N VAL A 203 -8.23 -14.77 -3.31
CA VAL A 203 -8.48 -15.93 -2.44
C VAL A 203 -7.57 -17.10 -2.80
N THR A 204 -7.42 -17.42 -4.09
CA THR A 204 -6.52 -18.48 -4.55
C THR A 204 -5.09 -18.20 -4.11
N ARG A 205 -4.63 -16.95 -4.23
CA ARG A 205 -3.28 -16.56 -3.83
C ARG A 205 -3.08 -16.65 -2.32
N LEU A 206 -4.03 -16.15 -1.52
CA LEU A 206 -4.01 -16.27 -0.06
C LEU A 206 -3.94 -17.73 0.39
N LYS A 207 -4.77 -18.61 -0.18
CA LYS A 207 -4.72 -20.06 0.13
C LYS A 207 -3.35 -20.66 -0.19
N ALA A 208 -2.76 -20.31 -1.34
CA ALA A 208 -1.43 -20.77 -1.71
C ALA A 208 -0.34 -20.28 -0.74
N LEU A 209 -0.43 -19.03 -0.27
CA LEU A 209 0.49 -18.47 0.72
C LEU A 209 0.30 -19.12 2.09
N GLN A 210 -0.94 -19.31 2.53
CA GLN A 210 -1.26 -20.00 3.79
C GLN A 210 -0.65 -21.41 3.82
N ASN A 211 -0.83 -22.18 2.74
CA ASN A 211 -0.24 -23.53 2.64
C ASN A 211 1.29 -23.48 2.74
N ARG A 212 1.94 -22.53 2.07
CA ARG A 212 3.41 -22.37 2.13
C ARG A 212 3.90 -21.98 3.53
N LEU A 213 3.16 -21.11 4.23
CA LEU A 213 3.50 -20.70 5.58
C LEU A 213 3.32 -21.85 6.57
N ALA A 214 2.24 -22.62 6.45
CA ALA A 214 2.00 -23.81 7.26
C ALA A 214 3.15 -24.83 7.10
N THR A 215 3.55 -25.14 5.86
CA THR A 215 4.68 -26.04 5.60
C THR A 215 5.99 -25.52 6.19
N ARG A 216 6.30 -24.22 6.06
CA ARG A 216 7.52 -23.64 6.65
C ARG A 216 7.51 -23.66 8.18
N LEU A 217 6.37 -23.43 8.81
CA LEU A 217 6.23 -23.53 10.26
C LEU A 217 6.41 -24.97 10.74
N GLU A 218 5.84 -25.95 10.02
CA GLU A 218 6.05 -27.37 10.29
C GLU A 218 7.51 -27.81 10.12
N GLU A 219 8.24 -27.24 9.16
CA GLU A 219 9.68 -27.49 8.96
C GLU A 219 10.56 -26.83 10.03
N GLN A 220 10.12 -25.70 10.60
CA GLN A 220 10.85 -24.96 11.64
C GLN A 220 10.52 -25.41 13.06
N LEU A 221 9.42 -26.14 13.26
CA LEU A 221 9.11 -26.76 14.55
C LEU A 221 10.02 -27.99 14.76
N PRO A 222 10.74 -28.09 15.89
CA PRO A 222 11.55 -29.26 16.17
C PRO A 222 10.65 -30.50 16.17
N ARG A 223 11.00 -31.49 15.35
CA ARG A 223 10.30 -32.78 15.37
C ARG A 223 10.38 -33.34 16.79
N PRO A 224 9.28 -33.81 17.38
CA PRO A 224 9.34 -34.42 18.70
C PRO A 224 10.36 -35.56 18.63
N VAL A 225 11.39 -35.48 19.48
CA VAL A 225 12.37 -36.54 19.65
C VAL A 225 11.57 -37.75 20.09
N GLY A 226 11.40 -38.69 19.17
CA GLY A 226 10.70 -39.94 19.45
C GLY A 226 11.30 -40.56 20.71
N SER A 227 10.44 -40.86 21.66
CA SER A 227 10.75 -41.68 22.82
C SER A 227 11.44 -42.96 22.34
N GLN A 228 12.76 -43.01 22.45
CA GLN A 228 13.46 -44.28 22.56
C GLN A 228 13.08 -44.86 23.91
N LEU A 229 11.88 -45.47 23.98
CA LEU A 229 11.65 -46.55 24.91
C LEU A 229 12.34 -47.77 24.28
N GLY A 230 13.65 -47.83 24.51
CA GLY A 230 14.43 -49.05 24.37
C GLY A 230 14.03 -50.03 25.47
N ASN A 231 13.85 -51.28 25.05
CA ASN A 231 13.50 -52.49 25.79
C ASN A 231 14.21 -52.67 27.14
#